data_AF-X1QEZ2-F1
#
_entry.id   AF-X1QEZ2-F1
#
_cell.length_a   1.000
_cell.length_b   1.000
_cell.length_c   1.000
_cell.angle_alpha   90.00
_cell.angle_beta   90.00
_cell.angle_gamma   90.00
#
_symmetry.space_group_name_H-M   'P 1'
#
loop_
_entity.id
_entity.type
_entity.pdbx_description
1 polymer ?
#
loop_
_entity_poly.entity_id
_entity_poly.type
_entity_poly.pdbx_seq_one_letter_code
_entity_poly.pdbx_strand_id
1 'polypeptide(L)'
;DIMDFIGTEEEMGKPVGSDLAQGNLTLPAMLLLERYPENNPVKELFQNRDKQKNIKLAIELVRSSSIVQECYTLASDYCAKACRNLNQLPDNASCQSLINLANYVVERKR
;
A
#
# COMPACT_ATOMS: atom_id res chain seq x y z
N ASP A 1 -3.13 -0.53 3.11
CA ASP A 1 -2.79 -0.66 1.68
C ASP A 1 -1.60 -1.59 1.47
N ILE A 2 -0.34 -1.10 1.45
CA ILE A 2 0.83 -1.95 1.13
C ILE A 2 0.90 -3.20 2.01
N MET A 3 0.78 -3.01 3.33
CA MET A 3 0.81 -4.10 4.32
C MET A 3 -0.33 -5.11 4.16
N ASP A 4 -1.47 -4.72 3.58
CA ASP A 4 -2.57 -5.66 3.29
C ASP A 4 -2.16 -6.66 2.19
N PHE A 5 -1.11 -6.38 1.41
CA PHE A 5 -0.58 -7.31 0.41
C PHE A 5 0.70 -8.01 0.86
N ILE A 6 1.57 -7.37 1.63
CA ILE A 6 2.90 -7.92 1.95
C ILE A 6 3.09 -8.38 3.40
N GLY A 7 2.24 -7.93 4.33
CA GLY A 7 2.38 -8.26 5.74
C GLY A 7 2.08 -9.73 6.04
N THR A 8 2.35 -10.12 7.28
CA THR A 8 1.85 -11.39 7.83
C THR A 8 0.50 -11.18 8.54
N GLU A 9 -0.27 -12.25 8.71
CA GLU A 9 -1.53 -12.17 9.47
C GLU A 9 -1.29 -11.77 10.93
N GLU A 10 -0.17 -12.19 11.52
CA GLU A 10 0.25 -11.84 12.87
C GLU A 10 0.53 -10.34 13.01
N GLU A 11 1.18 -9.73 12.01
CA GLU A 11 1.46 -8.29 11.99
C GLU A 11 0.19 -7.45 11.77
N MET A 12 -0.75 -7.98 10.98
CA MET A 12 -1.95 -7.26 10.57
C MET A 12 -3.13 -7.46 11.53
N GLY A 13 -3.11 -8.53 12.34
CA GLY A 13 -4.25 -8.95 13.16
C GLY A 13 -5.48 -9.36 12.34
N LYS A 14 -5.32 -9.52 11.02
CA LYS A 14 -6.34 -9.89 10.05
C LYS A 14 -5.70 -10.62 8.86
N PRO A 15 -6.46 -11.40 8.07
CA PRO A 15 -5.94 -12.04 6.87
C PRO A 15 -5.38 -11.03 5.86
N VAL A 16 -4.29 -11.40 5.20
CA VAL A 16 -3.72 -10.63 4.09
C VAL A 16 -4.72 -10.59 2.91
N GLY A 17 -4.86 -9.45 2.26
CA GLY A 17 -5.81 -9.21 1.17
C GLY A 17 -7.23 -8.97 1.66
N SER A 18 -7.41 -8.66 2.94
CA SER A 18 -8.73 -8.38 3.53
C SER A 18 -9.40 -7.15 2.92
N ASP A 19 -8.63 -6.11 2.57
CA ASP A 19 -9.19 -4.90 1.95
C ASP A 19 -9.75 -5.28 0.56
N LEU A 20 -8.97 -6.04 -0.20
CA LEU A 20 -9.38 -6.55 -1.51
C LEU A 20 -10.59 -7.48 -1.41
N ALA A 21 -10.63 -8.36 -0.40
CA ALA A 21 -11.74 -9.28 -0.17
C ALA A 21 -13.07 -8.56 0.15
N GLN A 22 -13.00 -7.39 0.79
CA GLN A 22 -14.14 -6.54 1.10
C GLN A 22 -14.56 -5.63 -0.08
N GLY A 23 -13.83 -5.68 -1.19
CA GLY A 23 -14.11 -4.86 -2.37
C GLY A 23 -13.46 -3.47 -2.33
N ASN A 24 -12.53 -3.23 -1.40
CA ASN A 24 -11.78 -1.98 -1.33
C ASN A 24 -10.61 -2.03 -2.32
N LEU A 25 -10.69 -1.23 -3.37
CA LEU A 25 -9.58 -1.01 -4.30
C LEU A 25 -8.59 -0.01 -3.70
N THR A 26 -7.45 -0.52 -3.24
CA THR A 26 -6.31 0.28 -2.78
C THR A 26 -5.25 0.39 -3.89
N LEU A 27 -4.25 1.26 -3.70
CA LEU A 27 -3.24 1.54 -4.71
C LEU A 27 -2.56 0.28 -5.31
N PRO A 28 -2.15 -0.74 -4.53
CA PRO A 28 -1.57 -1.96 -5.11
C PRO A 28 -2.50 -2.66 -6.10
N ALA A 29 -3.82 -2.71 -5.81
CA ALA A 29 -4.81 -3.30 -6.70
C ALA A 29 -5.06 -2.46 -7.96
N MET A 30 -5.02 -1.12 -7.82
CA MET A 30 -5.15 -0.21 -8.97
C MET A 30 -3.96 -0.34 -9.94
N LEU A 31 -2.73 -0.37 -9.41
CA LEU A 31 -1.53 -0.59 -10.22
C LEU A 31 -1.52 -1.97 -10.88
N LEU A 32 -2.08 -2.98 -10.19
CA LEU A 32 -2.23 -4.30 -10.78
C LEU A 32 -3.22 -4.29 -11.95
N LEU A 33 -4.35 -3.58 -11.82
CA LEU A 33 -5.33 -3.38 -12.90
C LEU A 33 -4.72 -2.67 -14.12
N GLU A 34 -3.91 -1.65 -13.88
CA GLU A 34 -3.20 -0.92 -14.95
C GLU A 34 -2.20 -1.82 -15.69
N ARG A 35 -1.46 -2.66 -14.95
CA ARG A 35 -0.42 -3.53 -15.52
C ARG A 35 -0.95 -4.73 -16.29
N TYR A 36 -2.10 -5.27 -15.88
CA TYR A 36 -2.71 -6.46 -16.48
C TYR A 36 -4.17 -6.16 -16.85
N PRO A 37 -4.46 -5.39 -17.91
CA PRO A 37 -5.83 -4.95 -18.22
C PRO A 37 -6.76 -6.10 -18.68
N GLU A 38 -6.19 -7.12 -19.32
CA GLU A 38 -6.95 -8.23 -19.89
C GLU A 38 -7.16 -9.38 -18.88
N ASN A 39 -6.07 -9.97 -18.39
CA ASN A 39 -6.08 -11.14 -17.51
C ASN A 39 -5.76 -10.74 -16.06
N ASN A 40 -6.70 -10.04 -15.41
CA ASN A 40 -6.48 -9.52 -14.05
C ASN A 40 -7.23 -10.29 -12.97
N PRO A 41 -6.57 -10.80 -11.92
CA PRO A 41 -7.27 -11.41 -10.80
C PRO A 41 -8.22 -10.45 -10.07
N VAL A 42 -7.89 -9.16 -9.97
CA VAL A 42 -8.77 -8.16 -9.36
C VAL A 42 -10.04 -8.00 -10.19
N LYS A 43 -9.93 -7.93 -11.52
CA LYS A 43 -11.11 -7.86 -12.40
C LYS A 43 -12.01 -9.09 -12.25
N GLU A 44 -11.42 -10.29 -12.25
CA GLU A 44 -12.16 -11.55 -12.09
C GLU A 44 -12.82 -11.65 -10.69
N LEU A 45 -12.15 -11.18 -9.65
CA LEU A 45 -12.69 -11.10 -8.28
C LEU A 45 -13.97 -10.26 -8.24
N PHE A 46 -13.96 -9.06 -8.84
CA PHE A 46 -15.10 -8.15 -8.88
C PHE A 46 -16.24 -8.66 -9.78
N GLN A 47 -15.96 -9.59 -10.69
CA GLN A 47 -16.98 -10.34 -11.44
C GLN A 47 -17.56 -11.53 -10.66
N ASN A 48 -17.24 -11.66 -9.35
CA ASN A 48 -17.65 -12.75 -8.47
C ASN A 48 -17.17 -14.14 -8.91
N ARG A 49 -16.06 -14.24 -9.66
CA ARG A 49 -15.46 -15.51 -10.07
C ARG A 49 -14.39 -15.93 -9.06
N ASP A 50 -14.43 -17.18 -8.61
CA ASP A 50 -13.44 -17.83 -7.73
C ASP A 50 -12.70 -16.89 -6.76
N LYS A 51 -13.46 -16.18 -5.90
CA LYS A 51 -12.94 -15.04 -5.10
C LYS A 51 -11.64 -15.35 -4.38
N GLN A 52 -11.57 -16.49 -3.69
CA GLN A 52 -10.40 -16.88 -2.91
C GLN A 52 -9.16 -17.11 -3.80
N LYS A 53 -9.33 -17.71 -4.98
CA LYS A 53 -8.25 -17.94 -5.94
C LYS A 53 -7.72 -16.62 -6.47
N ASN A 54 -8.62 -15.72 -6.84
CA ASN A 54 -8.26 -14.43 -7.40
C ASN A 54 -7.59 -13.51 -6.36
N ILE A 55 -8.04 -13.52 -5.10
CA ILE A 55 -7.35 -12.79 -4.02
C ILE A 55 -5.91 -13.30 -3.86
N LYS A 56 -5.69 -14.62 -3.80
CA LYS A 56 -4.35 -15.21 -3.70
C LYS A 56 -3.46 -14.80 -4.87
N LEU A 57 -3.97 -14.91 -6.09
CA LEU A 57 -3.21 -14.54 -7.29
C LEU A 57 -2.90 -13.03 -7.32
N ALA A 58 -3.81 -12.17 -6.89
CA ALA A 58 -3.56 -10.73 -6.79
C ALA A 58 -2.43 -10.42 -5.78
N ILE A 59 -2.45 -11.07 -4.62
CA ILE A 59 -1.39 -10.95 -3.60
C ILE A 59 -0.03 -11.41 -4.17
N GLU A 60 0.00 -12.56 -4.84
CA GLU A 60 1.22 -13.10 -5.46
C GLU A 60 1.78 -12.17 -6.55
N LEU A 61 0.93 -11.63 -7.43
CA LEU A 61 1.36 -10.71 -8.48
C LEU A 61 1.86 -9.37 -7.92
N VAL A 62 1.22 -8.84 -6.88
CA VAL A 62 1.72 -7.64 -6.22
C VAL A 62 3.10 -7.90 -5.60
N ARG A 63 3.29 -9.01 -4.88
CA ARG A 63 4.56 -9.38 -4.23
C ARG A 63 5.69 -9.66 -5.20
N SER A 64 5.39 -10.24 -6.37
CA SER A 64 6.38 -10.64 -7.37
C SER A 64 6.71 -9.55 -8.40
N SER A 65 6.09 -8.38 -8.28
CA SER A 65 6.28 -7.25 -9.20
C SER A 65 6.85 -6.02 -8.50
N SER A 66 7.16 -4.98 -9.29
CA SER A 66 7.61 -3.68 -8.77
C SER A 66 6.52 -2.86 -8.06
N ILE A 67 5.26 -3.33 -8.03
CA ILE A 67 4.11 -2.57 -7.47
C ILE A 67 4.36 -2.18 -6.02
N VAL A 68 4.93 -3.07 -5.20
CA VAL A 68 5.23 -2.78 -3.79
C VAL A 68 6.21 -1.62 -3.68
N GLN A 69 7.27 -1.64 -4.50
CA GLN A 69 8.28 -0.59 -4.52
C GLN A 69 7.72 0.75 -5.02
N GLU A 70 6.84 0.72 -6.02
CA GLU A 70 6.14 1.91 -6.53
C GLU A 70 5.23 2.53 -5.45
N CYS A 71 4.47 1.70 -4.73
CA CYS A 71 3.66 2.18 -3.61
C CYS A 71 4.51 2.83 -2.51
N TYR A 72 5.64 2.21 -2.16
CA TYR A 72 6.58 2.80 -1.18
C TYR A 72 7.19 4.10 -1.68
N THR A 73 7.54 4.19 -2.96
CA THR A 73 8.07 5.41 -3.56
C THR A 73 7.05 6.55 -3.46
N LEU A 74 5.78 6.28 -3.78
CA LEU A 74 4.71 7.27 -3.64
C LEU A 74 4.50 7.68 -2.17
N ALA A 75 4.55 6.74 -1.23
CA ALA A 75 4.48 7.04 0.19
C ALA A 75 5.66 7.92 0.66
N SER A 76 6.88 7.63 0.21
CA SER A 76 8.07 8.46 0.46
C SER A 76 7.91 9.86 -0.12
N ASP A 77 7.34 10.01 -1.31
CA ASP A 77 7.08 11.33 -1.92
C ASP A 77 6.10 12.16 -1.10
N TYR A 78 5.04 11.54 -0.57
CA TYR A 78 4.10 12.23 0.33
C TYR A 78 4.76 12.62 1.65
N CYS A 79 5.60 11.77 2.23
CA CYS A 79 6.40 12.11 3.40
C CYS A 79 7.33 13.30 3.12
N ALA A 80 8.07 13.28 2.01
CA ALA A 80 8.94 14.38 1.61
C ALA A 80 8.15 15.69 1.40
N LYS A 81 6.94 15.63 0.81
CA LYS A 81 6.03 16.78 0.72
C LYS A 81 5.62 17.30 2.10
N ALA A 82 5.26 16.42 3.03
CA ALA A 82 4.89 16.80 4.39
C ALA A 82 6.06 17.50 5.12
N CYS A 83 7.26 16.92 5.08
CA CYS A 83 8.46 17.51 5.69
C CYS A 83 8.81 18.88 5.07
N ARG A 84 8.68 19.04 3.74
CA ARG A 84 8.88 20.35 3.07
C ARG A 84 7.90 21.42 3.54
N ASN A 85 6.66 21.05 3.83
CA ASN A 85 5.67 21.99 4.35
C ASN A 85 5.94 22.35 5.82
N LEU A 86 6.35 21.38 6.63
CA LEU A 86 6.72 21.61 8.04
C LEU A 86 7.94 22.52 8.18
N ASN A 87 8.92 22.40 7.29
CA ASN A 87 10.11 23.27 7.26
C ASN A 87 9.81 24.74 6.98
N GLN A 88 8.57 25.11 6.60
CA GLN A 88 8.15 26.51 6.45
C GLN A 88 7.63 27.12 7.77
N LEU A 89 7.43 26.30 8.80
CA LEU A 89 6.97 26.72 10.11
C LEU A 89 8.16 27.09 11.01
N PRO A 90 7.95 27.89 12.08
CA PRO A 90 8.99 28.16 13.06
C PRO A 90 9.58 26.88 13.63
N ASP A 91 10.91 26.81 13.71
CA ASP A 91 11.60 25.66 14.28
C ASP A 91 11.33 25.58 15.79
N ASN A 92 10.67 24.49 16.19
CA ASN A 92 10.34 24.21 17.58
C ASN A 92 10.15 22.69 17.76
N ALA A 93 10.08 22.25 19.03
CA ALA A 93 9.98 20.84 19.38
C ALA A 93 8.78 20.14 18.70
N SER A 94 7.64 20.79 18.58
CA SER A 94 6.45 20.21 17.94
C SER A 94 6.67 20.01 16.43
N CYS A 95 7.30 20.97 15.75
CA CYS A 95 7.65 20.83 14.32
C CYS A 95 8.60 19.64 14.11
N GLN A 96 9.65 19.54 14.93
CA GLN A 96 10.59 18.43 14.87
C GLN A 96 9.93 17.07 15.17
N SER A 97 9.01 17.01 16.13
CA SER A 97 8.23 15.79 16.40
C SER A 97 7.39 15.35 15.20
N LEU A 98 6.78 16.28 14.47
CA LEU A 98 5.99 15.96 13.27
C LEU A 98 6.86 15.47 12.11
N ILE A 99 8.05 16.07 11.91
CA ILE A 99 9.02 15.61 10.90
C ILE A 99 9.47 14.17 11.23
N ASN A 100 9.83 13.92 12.48
CA ASN A 100 10.24 12.59 12.93
C ASN A 100 9.11 11.57 12.76
N LEU A 101 7.87 11.94 13.07
CA LEU A 101 6.71 11.08 12.85
C LEU A 101 6.51 10.76 11.37
N ALA A 102 6.62 11.76 10.48
CA ALA A 102 6.47 11.57 9.04
C ALA A 102 7.51 10.58 8.49
N ASN A 103 8.79 10.75 8.87
CA ASN A 103 9.86 9.84 8.47
C ASN A 103 9.62 8.43 9.03
N TYR A 104 9.29 8.33 10.32
CA TYR A 104 9.02 7.05 10.98
C TYR A 104 7.94 6.22 10.28
N VAL A 105 6.83 6.85 9.85
CA VAL A 105 5.71 6.14 9.21
C VAL A 105 6.14 5.43 7.92
N VAL A 106 7.12 5.96 7.18
CA VAL A 106 7.63 5.36 5.94
C VAL A 106 8.80 4.40 6.20
N GLU A 107 9.64 4.70 7.19
CA GLU A 107 10.85 3.92 7.50
C GLU A 107 10.59 2.63 8.30
N ARG A 108 9.55 2.60 9.15
CA ARG A 108 9.29 1.52 10.13
C ARG A 108 9.30 0.10 9.56
N LYS A 109 9.07 -0.08 8.25
CA LYS A 109 8.88 -1.39 7.61
C LYS A 109 9.55 -1.49 6.23
N ARG A 110 10.54 -0.64 5.96
CA ARG A 110 11.45 -0.81 4.82
C ARG A 110 12.43 -1.95 5.07
#